data_AF-A0A7X2ZQT1-F1
#
_entry.id   AF-A0A7X2ZQT1-F1
#
_cell.length_a   1.000
_cell.length_b   1.000
_cell.length_c   1.000
_cell.angle_alpha   90.00
_cell.angle_beta   90.00
_cell.angle_gamma   90.00
#
_symmetry.space_group_name_H-M   'P 1'
#
loop_
_entity.id
_entity.type
_entity.pdbx_description
1 polymer ?
#
loop_
_entity_poly.entity_id
_entity_poly.type
_entity_poly.pdbx_seq_one_letter_code
_entity_poly.pdbx_strand_id
1 'polypeptide(L)'
;MIILRRGDKLPSVAAVQYFLNLYGNQQLVIDGDLVRMTSEALREFQRANDLIVSGRVRNATWQKLNQRNRQIIDSVDATDDEITDYLDFQRYNGEPIINYGMSLGVRNVINQIKSNAQSGKVVLLRFHGHGSPGHMIVSSGFDEDAGSSFDLDYAGNFWSLFGALRNIFLPFGSIEFHGCNVAMGVRGERFLRKVANTLNVPATAGVRSQYGGGRDSLRFEGRTRTFCPNGILLKDWATQVMSSSYI
;
A
#
# COMPACT_ATOMS: atom_id res chain seq x y z
N MET A 1 7.20 -4.27 -5.78
CA MET A 1 7.02 -3.35 -6.94
C MET A 1 5.68 -2.60 -6.81
N ILE A 2 5.58 -1.38 -7.35
CA ILE A 2 4.28 -0.69 -7.56
C ILE A 2 3.84 -0.80 -9.03
N ILE A 3 2.55 -1.07 -9.27
CA ILE A 3 1.95 -1.02 -10.61
C ILE A 3 0.85 0.05 -10.61
N LEU A 4 1.00 1.12 -11.43
CA LEU A 4 0.02 2.22 -11.55
C LEU A 4 -0.40 2.47 -13.01
N ARG A 5 -1.67 2.85 -13.23
CA ARG A 5 -2.27 3.09 -14.55
C ARG A 5 -3.30 4.21 -14.47
N ARG A 6 -3.63 4.77 -15.64
CA ARG A 6 -4.63 5.84 -15.72
C ARG A 6 -5.95 5.39 -15.10
N GLY A 7 -6.52 6.25 -14.25
CA GLY A 7 -7.73 5.98 -13.47
C GLY A 7 -7.47 5.57 -12.02
N ASP A 8 -6.23 5.18 -11.68
CA ASP A 8 -5.87 4.92 -10.28
C ASP A 8 -5.91 6.23 -9.48
N LYS A 9 -6.57 6.19 -8.31
CA LYS A 9 -6.63 7.28 -7.33
C LYS A 9 -6.08 6.77 -6.01
N LEU A 10 -4.78 6.97 -5.77
CA LEU A 10 -4.04 6.34 -4.68
C LEU A 10 -2.94 7.26 -4.12
N PRO A 11 -2.58 7.14 -2.83
CA PRO A 11 -1.41 7.82 -2.27
C PRO A 11 -0.11 7.50 -3.01
N SER A 12 0.05 6.27 -3.51
CA SER A 12 1.20 5.86 -4.32
C SER A 12 1.28 6.60 -5.67
N VAL A 13 0.15 7.07 -6.22
CA VAL A 13 0.14 7.96 -7.38
C VAL A 13 0.70 9.34 -7.01
N ALA A 14 0.34 9.88 -5.85
CA ALA A 14 0.89 11.15 -5.38
C ALA A 14 2.41 11.07 -5.20
N ALA A 15 2.92 9.96 -4.66
CA ALA A 15 4.36 9.71 -4.60
C ALA A 15 5.02 9.69 -5.99
N VAL A 16 4.38 9.08 -7.00
CA VAL A 16 4.89 9.08 -8.37
C VAL A 16 4.84 10.46 -9.02
N GLN A 17 3.75 11.22 -8.85
CA GLN A 17 3.64 12.60 -9.33
C GLN A 17 4.78 13.46 -8.74
N TYR A 18 5.04 13.33 -7.44
CA TYR A 18 6.16 13.99 -6.78
C TYR A 18 7.52 13.62 -7.39
N PHE A 19 7.79 12.32 -7.58
CA PHE A 19 9.05 11.88 -8.19
C PHE A 19 9.21 12.30 -9.65
N LEU A 20 8.11 12.39 -10.41
CA LEU A 20 8.15 12.91 -11.78
C LEU A 20 8.48 14.40 -11.79
N ASN A 21 7.96 15.18 -10.85
CA ASN A 21 8.34 16.59 -10.72
C ASN A 21 9.82 16.74 -10.32
N LEU A 22 10.31 15.91 -9.38
CA LEU A 22 11.69 15.97 -8.92
C LEU A 22 12.72 15.48 -9.94
N TYR A 23 12.47 14.34 -10.59
CA TYR A 23 13.47 13.63 -11.40
C TYR A 23 13.15 13.65 -12.89
N GLY A 24 11.92 13.94 -13.26
CA GLY A 24 11.47 14.03 -14.65
C GLY A 24 11.30 15.47 -15.14
N ASN A 25 11.61 16.47 -14.32
CA ASN A 25 11.40 17.90 -14.60
C ASN A 25 9.96 18.22 -15.03
N GLN A 26 9.00 17.51 -14.44
CA GLN A 26 7.58 17.70 -14.71
C GLN A 26 6.98 18.79 -13.81
N GLN A 27 5.81 19.31 -14.19
CA GLN A 27 5.08 20.32 -13.42
C GLN A 27 3.65 19.83 -13.13
N LEU A 28 3.55 18.62 -12.59
CA LEU A 28 2.28 18.00 -12.24
C LEU A 28 1.72 18.56 -10.94
N VAL A 29 0.39 18.67 -10.88
CA VAL A 29 -0.32 18.74 -9.61
C VAL A 29 -0.18 17.40 -8.90
N ILE A 30 0.15 17.43 -7.61
CA ILE A 30 0.30 16.23 -6.78
C ILE A 30 -1.01 16.02 -6.02
N ASP A 31 -1.94 15.28 -6.61
CA ASP A 31 -3.30 15.06 -6.10
C ASP A 31 -3.64 13.58 -5.85
N GLY A 32 -2.76 12.67 -6.27
CA GLY A 32 -2.98 11.23 -6.20
C GLY A 32 -3.90 10.67 -7.29
N ASP A 33 -4.26 11.46 -8.30
CA ASP A 33 -5.08 11.03 -9.43
C ASP A 33 -4.23 10.80 -10.69
N LEU A 34 -4.16 9.55 -11.17
CA LEU A 34 -3.41 9.23 -12.38
C LEU A 34 -4.29 9.53 -13.60
N VAL A 35 -4.37 10.81 -13.95
CA VAL A 35 -5.12 11.31 -15.12
C VAL A 35 -4.27 11.31 -16.39
N ARG A 36 -4.77 11.90 -17.48
CA ARG A 36 -4.07 11.97 -18.77
C ARG A 36 -2.69 12.62 -18.63
N MET A 37 -2.61 13.75 -17.94
CA MET A 37 -1.37 14.51 -17.75
C MET A 37 -0.29 13.69 -17.04
N THR A 38 -0.62 12.98 -15.96
CA THR A 38 0.33 12.10 -15.27
C THR A 38 0.79 10.94 -16.17
N SER A 39 -0.12 10.39 -17.00
CA SER A 39 0.24 9.34 -17.96
C SER A 39 1.16 9.84 -19.07
N GLU A 40 0.97 11.07 -19.56
CA GLU A 40 1.84 11.74 -20.53
C GLU A 40 3.23 12.00 -19.94
N ALA A 41 3.30 12.57 -18.74
CA ALA A 41 4.55 12.75 -17.99
C ALA A 41 5.32 11.43 -17.77
N LEU A 42 4.61 10.34 -17.47
CA LEU A 42 5.21 9.00 -17.39
C LEU A 42 5.81 8.56 -18.73
N ARG A 43 5.15 8.85 -19.86
CA ARG A 43 5.68 8.51 -21.19
C ARG A 43 6.94 9.28 -21.52
N GLU A 44 6.99 10.56 -21.18
CA GLU A 44 8.19 11.38 -21.35
C GLU A 44 9.34 10.87 -20.49
N PHE A 45 9.09 10.65 -19.20
CA PHE A 45 10.08 10.08 -18.30
C PHE A 45 10.60 8.72 -18.79
N GLN A 46 9.69 7.85 -19.26
CA GLN A 46 10.06 6.54 -19.81
C GLN A 46 10.93 6.67 -21.06
N ARG A 47 10.58 7.57 -21.99
CA ARG A 47 11.36 7.83 -23.20
C ARG A 47 12.76 8.34 -22.85
N ALA A 48 12.86 9.27 -21.91
CA ALA A 48 14.13 9.86 -21.48
C ALA A 48 15.05 8.87 -20.71
N ASN A 49 14.51 7.75 -20.24
CA ASN A 49 15.24 6.74 -19.45
C ASN A 49 15.33 5.38 -20.16
N ASP A 50 15.09 5.33 -21.47
CA ASP A 50 15.15 4.11 -22.29
C ASP A 50 14.26 2.96 -21.76
N LEU A 51 13.07 3.32 -21.28
CA LEU A 51 12.07 2.37 -20.78
C LEU A 51 10.95 2.15 -21.79
N ILE A 52 10.17 1.07 -21.60
CA ILE A 52 8.93 0.85 -22.36
C ILE A 52 7.94 2.01 -22.12
N VAL A 53 7.65 2.78 -23.18
CA VAL A 53 6.80 3.98 -23.17
C VAL A 53 5.31 3.61 -23.10
N SER A 54 4.88 3.20 -21.91
CA SER A 54 3.53 2.72 -21.63
C SER A 54 2.60 3.76 -21.01
N GLY A 55 3.15 4.83 -20.41
CA GLY A 55 2.40 5.78 -19.59
C GLY A 55 1.82 5.18 -18.31
N ARG A 56 2.39 4.06 -17.87
CA ARG A 56 2.02 3.28 -16.68
C ARG A 56 3.27 3.06 -15.82
N VAL A 57 3.10 2.92 -14.51
CA VAL A 57 4.19 2.52 -13.62
C VAL A 57 4.24 1.00 -13.57
N ARG A 58 5.42 0.43 -13.81
CA ARG A 58 5.79 -0.98 -13.63
C ARG A 58 7.21 -1.02 -13.04
N ASN A 59 7.78 -2.21 -12.83
CA ASN A 59 9.02 -2.40 -12.08
C ASN A 59 10.15 -1.48 -12.56
N ALA A 60 10.46 -1.49 -13.86
CA ALA A 60 11.54 -0.68 -14.41
C ALA A 60 11.30 0.83 -14.24
N THR A 61 10.07 1.31 -14.44
CA THR A 61 9.72 2.72 -14.21
C THR A 61 9.81 3.08 -12.73
N TRP A 62 9.32 2.21 -11.84
CA TRP A 62 9.42 2.41 -10.41
C TRP A 62 10.87 2.42 -9.93
N GLN A 63 11.70 1.48 -10.37
CA GLN A 63 13.13 1.45 -10.03
C GLN A 63 13.86 2.74 -10.43
N LYS A 64 13.56 3.29 -11.62
CA LYS A 64 14.13 4.58 -12.06
C LYS A 64 13.62 5.78 -11.26
N LEU A 65 12.35 5.80 -10.85
CA LEU A 65 11.80 6.85 -9.98
C LEU A 65 12.27 6.71 -8.53
N ASN A 66 12.52 5.49 -8.07
CA ASN A 66 12.86 5.14 -6.70
C ASN A 66 14.37 5.24 -6.40
N GLN A 67 14.98 6.38 -6.74
CA GLN A 67 16.44 6.58 -6.69
C GLN A 67 17.08 6.45 -5.29
N ARG A 68 16.28 6.56 -4.21
CA ARG A 68 16.76 6.52 -2.81
C ARG A 68 16.51 5.20 -2.08
N ASN A 69 16.27 4.12 -2.83
CA ASN A 69 16.03 2.79 -2.28
C ASN A 69 14.93 2.78 -1.19
N ARG A 70 13.81 3.48 -1.46
CA ARG A 70 12.66 3.48 -0.55
C ARG A 70 11.99 2.12 -0.57
N GLN A 71 11.56 1.66 0.59
CA GLN A 71 11.05 0.31 0.76
C GLN A 71 9.56 0.22 0.41
N ILE A 72 9.22 -0.82 -0.34
CA ILE A 72 7.87 -1.36 -0.41
C ILE A 72 7.92 -2.64 0.42
N ILE A 73 7.02 -2.77 1.38
CA ILE A 73 6.90 -3.98 2.19
C ILE A 73 5.57 -4.62 1.85
N ASP A 74 5.62 -5.92 1.55
CA ASP A 74 4.47 -6.76 1.28
C ASP A 74 4.39 -7.79 2.39
N SER A 75 3.25 -7.87 3.08
CA SER A 75 2.96 -8.88 4.09
C SER A 75 1.82 -9.75 3.56
N VAL A 76 2.09 -11.03 3.34
CA VAL A 76 1.16 -11.97 2.71
C VAL A 76 0.77 -13.02 3.73
N ASP A 77 -0.53 -13.24 3.95
CA ASP A 77 -1.03 -14.45 4.59
C ASP A 77 -1.13 -15.55 3.53
N ALA A 78 -0.46 -16.68 3.76
CA ALA A 78 -0.29 -17.77 2.80
C ALA A 78 -0.92 -19.09 3.27
N THR A 79 -1.88 -19.02 4.19
CA THR A 79 -2.43 -20.21 4.87
C THR A 79 -3.45 -20.98 4.02
N ASP A 80 -4.21 -20.31 3.16
CA ASP A 80 -5.24 -20.92 2.31
C ASP A 80 -4.73 -21.15 0.88
N ASP A 81 -3.71 -22.01 0.68
CA ASP A 81 -3.26 -22.52 -0.64
C ASP A 81 -3.10 -21.49 -1.80
N GLU A 82 -3.02 -20.19 -1.54
CA GLU A 82 -2.73 -19.12 -2.51
C GLU A 82 -1.22 -19.05 -2.81
N ILE A 83 -0.65 -20.20 -3.17
CA ILE A 83 0.68 -20.31 -3.79
C ILE A 83 0.78 -19.40 -5.02
N THR A 84 -0.34 -19.10 -5.68
CA THR A 84 -0.42 -18.18 -6.82
C THR A 84 0.07 -16.78 -6.50
N ASP A 85 -0.38 -16.17 -5.40
CA ASP A 85 0.04 -14.82 -5.04
C ASP A 85 1.53 -14.79 -4.68
N TYR A 86 2.00 -15.78 -3.92
CA TYR A 86 3.43 -15.97 -3.64
C TYR A 86 4.28 -16.06 -4.91
N LEU A 87 3.87 -16.89 -5.87
CA LEU A 87 4.55 -17.04 -7.15
C LEU A 87 4.57 -15.74 -7.96
N ASP A 88 3.51 -14.93 -7.88
CA ASP A 88 3.47 -13.63 -8.52
C ASP A 88 4.45 -12.64 -7.85
N PHE A 89 4.55 -12.60 -6.52
CA PHE A 89 5.55 -11.77 -5.84
C PHE A 89 6.99 -12.16 -6.23
N GLN A 90 7.30 -13.47 -6.27
CA GLN A 90 8.61 -13.96 -6.73
C GLN A 90 8.88 -13.58 -8.19
N ARG A 91 7.89 -13.72 -9.07
CA ARG A 91 7.98 -13.35 -10.50
C ARG A 91 8.30 -11.87 -10.73
N TYR A 92 8.04 -11.03 -9.73
CA TYR A 92 8.20 -9.58 -9.80
C TYR A 92 9.32 -9.03 -8.90
N ASN A 93 10.28 -9.88 -8.50
CA ASN A 93 11.42 -9.55 -7.61
C ASN A 93 10.98 -8.89 -6.29
N GLY A 94 9.85 -9.33 -5.72
CA GLY A 94 9.49 -9.03 -4.35
C GLY A 94 10.08 -10.07 -3.40
N GLU A 95 10.51 -9.64 -2.22
CA GLU A 95 10.77 -10.52 -1.07
C GLU A 95 9.67 -10.24 -0.03
N PRO A 96 8.43 -10.75 -0.24
CA PRO A 96 7.35 -10.53 0.70
C PRO A 96 7.63 -11.22 2.04
N ILE A 97 7.11 -10.63 3.12
CA ILE A 97 7.01 -11.29 4.42
C ILE A 97 5.86 -12.28 4.33
N ILE A 98 6.17 -13.56 4.38
CA ILE A 98 5.17 -14.64 4.32
C ILE A 98 4.78 -15.04 5.73
N ASN A 99 3.48 -15.02 5.98
CA ASN A 99 2.86 -15.40 7.23
C ASN A 99 1.99 -16.61 6.99
N TYR A 100 2.03 -17.54 7.93
CA TYR A 100 1.11 -18.67 8.01
C TYR A 100 0.35 -18.57 9.34
N GLY A 101 -0.56 -19.51 9.58
CA GLY A 101 -1.18 -19.70 10.89
C GLY A 101 -0.16 -19.72 12.02
N MET A 102 -0.29 -18.76 12.94
CA MET A 102 0.61 -18.64 14.07
C MET A 102 -0.09 -18.10 15.32
N SER A 103 0.32 -18.60 16.49
CA SER A 103 -0.11 -18.04 17.76
C SER A 103 0.37 -16.60 17.90
N LEU A 104 -0.50 -15.70 18.37
CA LEU A 104 -0.23 -14.25 18.43
C LEU A 104 0.08 -13.64 17.06
N GLY A 105 -0.59 -14.13 16.01
CA GLY A 105 -0.48 -13.70 14.61
C GLY A 105 -0.21 -12.23 14.39
N VAL A 106 -1.16 -11.38 14.78
CA VAL A 106 -1.06 -9.92 14.66
C VAL A 106 0.25 -9.36 15.23
N ARG A 107 0.69 -9.84 16.39
CA ARG A 107 1.93 -9.37 17.03
C ARG A 107 3.16 -9.78 16.24
N ASN A 108 3.21 -11.02 15.78
CA ASN A 108 4.34 -11.54 15.04
C ASN A 108 4.44 -10.89 13.66
N VAL A 109 3.33 -10.67 12.96
CA VAL A 109 3.28 -9.91 11.70
C VAL A 109 3.88 -8.51 11.89
N ILE A 110 3.42 -7.78 12.91
CA ILE A 110 3.93 -6.42 13.20
C ILE A 110 5.44 -6.45 13.51
N ASN A 111 5.91 -7.44 14.28
CA ASN A 111 7.33 -7.58 14.60
C ASN A 111 8.18 -7.90 13.36
N GLN A 112 7.71 -8.80 12.49
CA GLN A 112 8.39 -9.12 11.23
C GLN A 112 8.50 -7.87 10.33
N ILE A 113 7.43 -7.09 10.22
CA ILE A 113 7.46 -5.82 9.45
C ILE A 113 8.49 -4.86 10.05
N LYS A 114 8.51 -4.68 11.38
CA LYS A 114 9.49 -3.81 12.05
C LYS A 114 10.93 -4.26 11.81
N SER A 115 11.19 -5.56 11.82
CA SER A 115 12.54 -6.11 11.57
C SER A 115 13.00 -5.95 10.13
N ASN A 116 12.07 -5.97 9.16
CA ASN A 116 12.37 -5.77 7.74
C ASN A 116 12.41 -4.29 7.33
N ALA A 117 11.73 -3.42 8.09
CA ALA A 117 11.61 -2.01 7.78
C ALA A 117 12.79 -1.19 8.32
N GLN A 118 13.34 -0.34 7.48
CA GLN A 118 14.22 0.75 7.89
C GLN A 118 13.36 1.95 8.26
N SER A 119 13.67 2.56 9.41
CA SER A 119 12.99 3.76 9.91
C SER A 119 12.96 4.85 8.85
N GLY A 120 11.79 5.44 8.61
CA GLY A 120 11.59 6.54 7.66
C GLY A 120 11.83 6.20 6.18
N LYS A 121 11.81 4.93 5.76
CA LYS A 121 12.06 4.53 4.36
C LYS A 121 10.89 3.90 3.65
N VAL A 122 9.83 3.51 4.35
CA VAL A 122 8.70 2.79 3.75
C VAL A 122 7.79 3.78 3.02
N VAL A 123 7.69 3.64 1.70
CA VAL A 123 6.76 4.42 0.87
C VAL A 123 5.41 3.73 0.72
N LEU A 124 5.40 2.39 0.83
CA LEU A 124 4.19 1.59 0.72
C LEU A 124 4.31 0.32 1.56
N LEU A 125 3.35 0.09 2.44
CA LEU A 125 3.13 -1.19 3.13
C LEU A 125 1.83 -1.80 2.62
N ARG A 126 1.85 -3.06 2.17
CA ARG A 126 0.66 -3.76 1.70
C ARG A 126 0.44 -5.04 2.49
N PHE A 127 -0.82 -5.31 2.80
CA PHE A 127 -1.27 -6.59 3.36
C PHE A 127 -2.08 -7.33 2.32
N HIS A 128 -1.78 -8.61 2.12
CA HIS A 128 -2.43 -9.53 1.18
C HIS A 128 -2.95 -10.75 1.92
N GLY A 129 -4.14 -11.22 1.53
CA GLY A 129 -4.87 -12.28 2.23
C GLY A 129 -6.37 -12.00 2.24
N HIS A 130 -7.13 -12.79 2.98
CA HIS A 130 -8.57 -12.65 3.04
C HIS A 130 -9.03 -11.39 3.79
N GLY A 131 -10.25 -10.95 3.47
CA GLY A 131 -10.82 -9.75 4.06
C GLY A 131 -12.34 -9.76 4.07
N SER A 132 -12.89 -8.94 4.95
CA SER A 132 -14.32 -8.60 5.01
C SER A 132 -14.46 -7.16 5.52
N PRO A 133 -15.67 -6.55 5.53
CA PRO A 133 -15.87 -5.17 5.95
C PRO A 133 -15.17 -4.77 7.28
N GLY A 134 -14.09 -3.99 7.18
CA GLY A 134 -13.29 -3.54 8.31
C GLY A 134 -12.48 -4.64 9.02
N HIS A 135 -12.14 -5.70 8.29
CA HIS A 135 -11.40 -6.86 8.78
C HIS A 135 -10.40 -7.31 7.71
N MET A 136 -9.11 -7.40 8.06
CA MET A 136 -8.05 -7.93 7.21
C MET A 136 -7.37 -9.09 7.92
N ILE A 137 -7.40 -10.27 7.33
CA ILE A 137 -6.67 -11.43 7.84
C ILE A 137 -5.18 -11.27 7.47
N VAL A 138 -4.29 -11.56 8.43
CA VAL A 138 -2.83 -11.41 8.22
C VAL A 138 -2.01 -12.65 8.59
N SER A 139 -2.65 -13.67 9.17
CA SER A 139 -2.00 -14.88 9.67
C SER A 139 -3.02 -15.93 10.15
N SER A 140 -4.06 -16.18 9.37
CA SER A 140 -5.08 -17.19 9.72
C SER A 140 -4.43 -18.57 9.84
N GLY A 141 -4.90 -19.40 10.77
CA GLY A 141 -4.62 -20.84 10.76
C GLY A 141 -5.80 -21.61 10.17
N PHE A 142 -5.81 -22.94 10.28
CA PHE A 142 -6.97 -23.76 9.89
C PHE A 142 -8.23 -23.46 10.73
N ASP A 143 -8.07 -22.86 11.90
CA ASP A 143 -9.17 -22.36 12.75
C ASP A 143 -9.10 -20.82 12.79
N GLU A 144 -10.24 -20.15 12.56
CA GLU A 144 -10.36 -18.68 12.60
C GLU A 144 -10.15 -18.16 14.04
N ASP A 145 -8.90 -17.91 14.42
CA ASP A 145 -8.56 -17.30 15.70
C ASP A 145 -8.64 -15.77 15.63
N ALA A 146 -9.30 -15.14 16.60
CA ALA A 146 -9.37 -13.68 16.73
C ALA A 146 -7.99 -12.97 16.80
N GLY A 147 -6.91 -13.71 17.03
CA GLY A 147 -5.53 -13.22 17.04
C GLY A 147 -4.85 -13.11 15.67
N SER A 148 -5.54 -13.46 14.59
CA SER A 148 -4.99 -13.60 13.22
C SER A 148 -5.27 -12.41 12.30
N SER A 149 -6.10 -11.46 12.74
CA SER A 149 -6.69 -10.43 11.88
C SER A 149 -6.60 -9.03 12.46
N PHE A 150 -6.51 -8.04 11.58
CA PHE A 150 -6.66 -6.63 11.92
C PHE A 150 -8.12 -6.21 11.75
N ASP A 151 -8.74 -5.81 12.86
CA ASP A 151 -10.10 -5.30 12.87
C ASP A 151 -10.32 -4.28 14.00
N LEU A 152 -11.51 -3.68 14.02
CA LEU A 152 -11.88 -2.64 14.99
C LEU A 152 -12.13 -3.18 16.41
N ASP A 153 -12.54 -4.43 16.53
CA ASP A 153 -12.99 -5.07 17.77
C ASP A 153 -11.87 -5.87 18.44
N TYR A 154 -10.69 -5.95 17.81
CA TYR A 154 -9.51 -6.60 18.38
C TYR A 154 -9.22 -6.08 19.79
N ALA A 155 -9.36 -6.97 20.77
CA ALA A 155 -9.23 -6.64 22.19
C ALA A 155 -7.77 -6.37 22.60
N GLY A 156 -7.58 -5.62 23.68
CA GLY A 156 -6.25 -5.39 24.26
C GLY A 156 -5.46 -4.27 23.56
N ASN A 157 -4.17 -4.49 23.33
CA ASN A 157 -3.22 -3.42 22.96
C ASN A 157 -2.92 -3.31 21.46
N PHE A 158 -3.74 -3.88 20.58
CA PHE A 158 -3.49 -3.92 19.14
C PHE A 158 -3.17 -2.55 18.54
N TRP A 159 -4.01 -1.54 18.78
CA TRP A 159 -3.79 -0.20 18.19
C TRP A 159 -2.48 0.45 18.66
N SER A 160 -2.05 0.17 19.89
CA SER A 160 -0.75 0.63 20.40
C SER A 160 0.40 -0.09 19.69
N LEU A 161 0.29 -1.42 19.55
CA LEU A 161 1.28 -2.23 18.85
C LEU A 161 1.38 -1.85 17.36
N PHE A 162 0.23 -1.67 16.71
CA PHE A 162 0.13 -1.26 15.32
C PHE A 162 0.68 0.16 15.13
N GLY A 163 0.40 1.08 16.05
CA GLY A 163 0.99 2.42 16.08
C GLY A 163 2.52 2.44 16.13
N ALA A 164 3.16 1.38 16.61
CA ALA A 164 4.63 1.26 16.58
C ALA A 164 5.21 1.18 15.16
N LEU A 165 4.39 0.91 14.14
CA LEU A 165 4.79 0.96 12.73
C LEU A 165 4.90 2.40 12.21
N ARG A 166 4.33 3.41 12.87
CA ARG A 166 4.30 4.80 12.38
C ARG A 166 5.66 5.30 11.90
N ASN A 167 6.74 4.99 12.63
CA ASN A 167 8.07 5.54 12.36
C ASN A 167 8.79 4.87 11.16
N ILE A 168 8.25 3.76 10.62
CA ILE A 168 8.86 3.14 9.43
C ILE A 168 8.55 3.92 8.16
N PHE A 169 7.44 4.66 8.16
CA PHE A 169 6.93 5.33 6.97
C PHE A 169 7.70 6.61 6.66
N LEU A 170 7.86 6.88 5.37
CA LEU A 170 8.12 8.22 4.88
C LEU A 170 6.93 9.14 5.20
N PRO A 171 7.13 10.46 5.29
CA PRO A 171 6.04 11.43 5.47
C PRO A 171 4.93 11.31 4.42
N PHE A 172 5.31 10.88 3.21
CA PHE A 172 4.41 10.59 2.10
C PHE A 172 4.19 9.08 1.85
N GLY A 173 4.51 8.25 2.84
CA GLY A 173 4.23 6.82 2.82
C GLY A 173 2.73 6.53 2.89
N SER A 174 2.35 5.29 2.63
CA SER A 174 0.96 4.85 2.69
C SER A 174 0.83 3.36 2.99
N ILE A 175 -0.37 2.95 3.39
CA ILE A 175 -0.72 1.56 3.69
C ILE A 175 -1.91 1.11 2.84
N GLU A 176 -1.87 -0.13 2.37
CA GLU A 176 -2.91 -0.76 1.56
C GLU A 176 -3.31 -2.14 2.13
N PHE A 177 -4.61 -2.47 2.08
CA PHE A 177 -5.15 -3.78 2.45
C PHE A 177 -5.84 -4.40 1.24
N HIS A 178 -5.28 -5.48 0.72
CA HIS A 178 -5.70 -6.18 -0.49
C HIS A 178 -6.63 -7.37 -0.20
N GLY A 179 -7.33 -7.34 0.93
CA GLY A 179 -8.41 -8.29 1.23
C GLY A 179 -9.73 -7.91 0.60
N CYS A 180 -10.56 -8.93 0.33
CA CYS A 180 -11.91 -8.75 -0.18
C CYS A 180 -12.73 -7.77 0.67
N ASN A 181 -13.36 -6.78 0.05
CA ASN A 181 -14.37 -5.93 0.70
C ASN A 181 -13.93 -5.19 1.99
N VAL A 182 -12.63 -5.05 2.26
CA VAL A 182 -12.12 -4.43 3.51
C VAL A 182 -12.66 -3.01 3.68
N ALA A 183 -12.80 -2.25 2.59
CA ALA A 183 -13.35 -0.89 2.62
C ALA A 183 -14.88 -0.82 2.50
N MET A 184 -15.59 -1.95 2.47
CA MET A 184 -17.03 -1.97 2.26
C MET A 184 -17.80 -1.50 3.51
N GLY A 185 -18.80 -0.65 3.30
CA GLY A 185 -19.71 -0.19 4.35
C GLY A 185 -19.08 0.67 5.44
N VAL A 186 -19.90 1.07 6.41
CA VAL A 186 -19.50 1.97 7.52
C VAL A 186 -18.35 1.38 8.34
N ARG A 187 -18.34 0.05 8.51
CA ARG A 187 -17.29 -0.66 9.27
C ARG A 187 -15.92 -0.55 8.58
N GLY A 188 -15.86 -0.79 7.27
CA GLY A 188 -14.64 -0.61 6.48
C GLY A 188 -14.13 0.83 6.49
N GLU A 189 -15.03 1.81 6.40
CA GLU A 189 -14.65 3.23 6.52
C GLU A 189 -14.06 3.57 7.89
N ARG A 190 -14.68 3.10 8.98
CA ARG A 190 -14.17 3.31 10.34
C ARG A 190 -12.80 2.66 10.54
N PHE A 191 -12.63 1.45 10.02
CA PHE A 191 -11.35 0.72 10.05
C PHE A 191 -10.25 1.53 9.38
N LEU A 192 -10.43 1.94 8.12
CA LEU A 192 -9.42 2.69 7.39
C LEU A 192 -9.12 4.06 8.03
N ARG A 193 -10.12 4.77 8.54
CA ARG A 193 -9.90 6.03 9.29
C ARG A 193 -9.08 5.80 10.54
N LYS A 194 -9.35 4.73 11.29
CA LYS A 194 -8.61 4.40 12.51
C LYS A 194 -7.15 4.03 12.18
N VAL A 195 -6.93 3.24 11.14
CA VAL A 195 -5.58 2.93 10.60
C VAL A 195 -4.84 4.22 10.23
N ALA A 196 -5.47 5.08 9.42
CA ALA A 196 -4.81 6.29 8.92
C ALA A 196 -4.40 7.24 10.04
N ASN A 197 -5.26 7.41 11.05
CA ASN A 197 -4.94 8.22 12.23
C ASN A 197 -3.89 7.57 13.14
N THR A 198 -3.90 6.24 13.26
CA THR A 198 -2.94 5.51 14.11
C THR A 198 -1.53 5.58 13.54
N LEU A 199 -1.39 5.38 12.22
CA LEU A 199 -0.09 5.37 11.54
C LEU A 199 0.33 6.74 11.00
N ASN A 200 -0.57 7.72 11.01
CA ASN A 200 -0.36 9.04 10.42
C ASN A 200 0.08 8.98 8.93
N VAL A 201 -0.45 8.01 8.19
CA VAL A 201 -0.32 7.87 6.73
C VAL A 201 -1.67 7.49 6.12
N PRO A 202 -1.94 7.76 4.83
CA PRO A 202 -3.19 7.34 4.22
C PRO A 202 -3.34 5.83 4.17
N ALA A 203 -4.56 5.35 4.42
CA ALA A 203 -4.93 3.93 4.36
C ALA A 203 -5.92 3.69 3.22
N THR A 204 -5.66 2.67 2.41
CA THR A 204 -6.49 2.33 1.24
C THR A 204 -6.89 0.86 1.23
N ALA A 205 -8.12 0.56 0.83
CA ALA A 205 -8.51 -0.82 0.53
C ALA A 205 -9.61 -0.89 -0.54
N GLY A 206 -9.83 -2.09 -1.09
CA GLY A 206 -10.87 -2.38 -2.07
C GLY A 206 -12.28 -2.38 -1.46
N VAL A 207 -13.29 -1.90 -2.22
CA VAL A 207 -14.71 -1.98 -1.82
C VAL A 207 -15.43 -3.21 -2.33
N ARG A 208 -14.77 -4.02 -3.16
CA ARG A 208 -15.28 -5.26 -3.76
C ARG A 208 -14.29 -6.39 -3.51
N SER A 209 -14.65 -7.59 -3.95
CA SER A 209 -13.75 -8.75 -3.94
C SER A 209 -12.41 -8.41 -4.61
N GLN A 210 -11.34 -8.93 -4.03
CA GLN A 210 -9.98 -8.94 -4.54
C GLN A 210 -9.68 -10.42 -4.73
N TYR A 211 -9.59 -10.87 -5.97
CA TYR A 211 -9.48 -12.28 -6.35
C TYR A 211 -8.02 -12.76 -6.40
N GLY A 212 -7.07 -11.83 -6.48
CA GLY A 212 -5.65 -12.16 -6.57
C GLY A 212 -5.24 -12.75 -7.92
N GLY A 213 -3.98 -13.17 -8.02
CA GLY A 213 -3.38 -13.76 -9.21
C GLY A 213 -2.82 -12.80 -10.27
N GLY A 214 -1.72 -13.21 -10.89
CA GLY A 214 -1.02 -12.48 -11.95
C GLY A 214 -0.53 -11.10 -11.53
N ARG A 215 -1.00 -10.07 -12.22
CA ARG A 215 -0.67 -8.66 -11.89
C ARG A 215 -1.63 -8.07 -10.87
N ASP A 216 -2.71 -8.78 -10.58
CA ASP A 216 -3.80 -8.33 -9.74
C ASP A 216 -3.46 -8.57 -8.25
N SER A 217 -2.52 -9.46 -7.93
CA SER A 217 -1.89 -9.55 -6.59
C SER A 217 -1.09 -8.30 -6.19
N LEU A 218 -0.80 -7.39 -7.13
CA LEU A 218 0.04 -6.21 -6.90
C LEU A 218 -0.70 -4.87 -7.06
N ARG A 219 -2.00 -4.91 -7.35
CA ARG A 219 -2.86 -3.73 -7.52
C ARG A 219 -4.29 -4.12 -7.10
N PHE A 220 -5.05 -3.15 -6.60
CA PHE A 220 -6.50 -3.30 -6.49
C PHE A 220 -7.24 -3.60 -7.81
N GLU A 221 -8.05 -4.65 -7.83
CA GLU A 221 -8.83 -5.10 -9.00
C GLU A 221 -10.05 -4.22 -9.32
N GLY A 222 -10.33 -3.21 -8.49
CA GLY A 222 -11.52 -2.39 -8.66
C GLY A 222 -11.48 -1.09 -7.90
N ARG A 223 -12.68 -0.60 -7.56
CA ARG A 223 -12.84 0.64 -6.80
C ARG A 223 -12.21 0.49 -5.42
N THR A 224 -11.54 1.54 -4.99
CA THR A 224 -10.93 1.65 -3.66
C THR A 224 -11.56 2.77 -2.86
N ARG A 225 -11.29 2.79 -1.56
CA ARG A 225 -11.45 3.97 -0.71
C ARG A 225 -10.14 4.25 -0.01
N THR A 226 -9.77 5.52 0.02
CA THR A 226 -8.60 6.01 0.74
C THR A 226 -9.07 7.00 1.80
N PHE A 227 -8.54 6.85 3.02
CA PHE A 227 -8.73 7.80 4.10
C PHE A 227 -7.37 8.34 4.54
N CYS A 228 -7.24 9.65 4.61
CA CYS A 228 -6.02 10.32 5.06
C CYS A 228 -6.11 10.65 6.57
N PRO A 229 -4.96 10.83 7.24
CA PRO A 229 -4.92 11.26 8.63
C PRO A 229 -5.73 12.54 8.85
N ASN A 230 -6.37 12.66 10.01
CA ASN A 230 -7.22 13.79 10.40
C ASN A 230 -8.43 14.04 9.47
N GLY A 231 -8.73 13.11 8.56
CA GLY A 231 -9.91 13.18 7.70
C GLY A 231 -9.80 14.17 6.54
N ILE A 232 -8.61 14.68 6.23
CA ILE A 232 -8.39 15.57 5.07
C ILE A 232 -8.52 14.80 3.75
N LEU A 233 -8.70 15.52 2.64
CA LEU A 233 -8.77 14.89 1.32
C LEU A 233 -7.38 14.46 0.84
N LEU A 234 -7.31 13.44 -0.03
CA LEU A 234 -6.05 12.94 -0.59
C LEU A 234 -5.21 14.03 -1.24
N LYS A 235 -5.85 14.92 -2.01
CA LYS A 235 -5.18 16.06 -2.65
C LYS A 235 -4.55 17.03 -1.63
N ASP A 236 -5.22 17.24 -0.49
CA ASP A 236 -4.79 18.19 0.53
C ASP A 236 -3.64 17.56 1.32
N TRP A 237 -3.75 16.27 1.67
CA TRP A 237 -2.66 15.49 2.25
C TRP A 237 -1.42 15.51 1.35
N ALA A 238 -1.58 15.20 0.07
CA ALA A 238 -0.49 15.14 -0.91
C ALA A 238 0.21 16.50 -1.04
N THR A 239 -0.56 17.60 -1.10
CA THR A 239 -0.02 18.96 -1.12
C THR A 239 0.75 19.29 0.17
N GLN A 240 0.21 18.93 1.34
CA GLN A 240 0.87 19.19 2.63
C GLN A 240 2.20 18.45 2.76
N VAL A 241 2.23 17.15 2.49
CA VAL A 241 3.43 16.33 2.73
C VAL A 241 4.50 16.48 1.65
N MET A 242 4.15 16.96 0.45
CA MET A 242 5.11 17.10 -0.66
C MET A 242 5.57 18.55 -0.91
N SER A 243 4.92 19.54 -0.28
CA SER A 243 5.39 20.93 -0.24
C SER A 243 6.47 21.16 0.81
N SER A 244 6.49 20.33 1.84
CA SER A 244 7.61 20.22 2.77
C SER A 244 8.76 19.56 2.02
N SER A 245 9.85 20.29 1.80
CA SER A 245 11.05 19.81 1.11
C SER A 245 11.69 18.63 1.89
N TYR A 246 11.16 17.43 1.72
CA TYR A 246 11.76 16.20 2.21
C TYR A 246 12.85 15.76 1.21
N ILE A 247 13.88 16.59 1.11
CA ILE A 247 15.13 16.33 0.39
C ILE A 247 16.16 15.84 1.40
#